data_AF-A0A1G2HPI5-F1
#
_entry.id   AF-A0A1G2HPI5-F1
#
_cell.length_a   1.000
_cell.length_b   1.000
_cell.length_c   1.000
_cell.angle_alpha   90.00
_cell.angle_beta   90.00
_cell.angle_gamma   90.00
#
_symmetry.space_group_name_H-M   'P 1'
#
loop_
_entity.id
_entity.type
_entity.pdbx_description
1 polymer ?
#
loop_
_entity_poly.entity_id
_entity_poly.type
_entity_poly.pdbx_seq_one_letter_code
_entity_poly.pdbx_strand_id
1 'polypeptide(L)' 'MNTYLFYGQIAVSIILIILVAIQQRGTALGSAFGGSGEFYSTRRGIQKKIYYATIGTAGLFIVLSILGLLL' A
#
# COMPACT_ATOMS: atom_id res chain seq x y z
N MET A 1 -15.06 -20.44 -11.67
CA MET A 1 -15.48 -19.74 -10.43
C MET A 1 -14.61 -20.24 -9.28
N ASN A 2 -13.37 -19.75 -9.22
CA ASN A 2 -12.37 -20.24 -8.28
C ASN A 2 -12.56 -19.53 -6.93
N THR A 3 -13.52 -20.02 -6.15
CA THR A 3 -13.92 -19.47 -4.84
C THR A 3 -12.72 -19.21 -3.91
N TYR A 4 -11.70 -20.06 -3.99
CA TYR A 4 -10.44 -19.89 -3.25
C TYR A 4 -9.68 -18.61 -3.63
N LEU A 5 -9.59 -18.28 -4.93
CA LEU A 5 -8.94 -17.05 -5.40
C LEU A 5 -9.72 -15.82 -4.96
N PHE A 6 -11.05 -15.88 -5.00
CA PHE A 6 -11.91 -14.77 -4.59
C PHE A 6 -11.74 -14.41 -3.11
N TYR A 7 -11.78 -15.41 -2.21
CA TYR A 7 -11.53 -15.16 -0.79
C TYR A 7 -10.11 -14.69 -0.51
N GLY A 8 -9.11 -15.23 -1.22
CA GLY A 8 -7.73 -14.77 -1.13
C GLY A 8 -7.56 -13.31 -1.53
N GLN A 9 -8.21 -12.87 -2.61
CA GLN A 9 -8.15 -11.49 -3.09
C GLN A 9 -8.81 -10.50 -2.12
N ILE A 10 -9.90 -10.88 -1.47
CA ILE A 10 -10.52 -10.08 -0.40
C ILE A 10 -9.58 -9.95 0.81
N ALA A 11 -8.96 -11.05 1.24
CA ALA A 11 -8.03 -10.99 2.38
C ALA A 11 -6.82 -10.08 2.07
N VAL A 12 -6.23 -10.22 0.88
CA VAL A 12 -5.10 -9.39 0.44
C VAL A 12 -5.49 -7.92 0.30
N SER A 13 -6.71 -7.60 -0.17
CA SER A 13 -7.18 -6.22 -0.29
C SER A 13 -7.32 -5.54 1.07
N ILE A 14 -7.85 -6.25 2.08
CA ILE A 14 -7.97 -5.73 3.45
C ILE A 14 -6.58 -5.43 4.03
N ILE A 15 -5.62 -6.35 3.86
CA ILE A 15 -4.23 -6.14 4.32
C ILE A 15 -3.63 -4.92 3.61
N LEU A 16 -3.82 -4.80 2.31
CA LEU A 16 -3.33 -3.66 1.52
C LEU A 16 -3.90 -2.33 2.04
N ILE A 17 -5.21 -2.28 2.29
CA ILE A 17 -5.88 -1.09 2.83
C ILE A 17 -5.28 -0.68 4.17
N ILE A 18 -5.11 -1.63 5.10
CA ILE A 18 -4.51 -1.36 6.42
C ILE A 18 -3.08 -0.83 6.26
N LEU A 19 -2.27 -1.47 5.42
CA LEU A 19 -0.88 -1.07 5.18
C LEU A 19 -0.80 0.35 4.59
N VAL A 20 -1.67 0.70 3.65
CA VAL A 20 -1.72 2.04 3.05
C VAL A 20 -2.22 3.07 4.07
N ALA A 21 -3.25 2.75 4.87
CA ALA A 21 -3.81 3.66 5.87
C ALA A 21 -2.78 4.05 6.94
N ILE A 22 -1.93 3.10 7.37
CA ILE A 22 -0.85 3.37 8.35
C ILE A 22 0.25 4.25 7.73
N GLN A 23 0.43 4.27 6.41
CA GLN A 23 1.45 5.07 5.72
C GLN A 23 1.04 6.54 5.52
N GLN A 24 0.59 7.21 6.57
CA GLN A 24 0.22 8.63 6.52
C GLN A 24 1.38 9.48 5.96
N ARG A 25 1.14 10.15 4.82
CA ARG A 25 2.06 11.14 4.23
C ARG A 25 1.60 12.54 4.64
N GLY A 26 1.94 12.95 5.86
CA GLY A 26 1.51 14.22 6.45
C GLY A 26 2.06 15.50 5.77
N THR A 27 2.86 15.38 4.71
CA THR A 27 3.58 16.52 4.12
C THR A 27 2.93 17.11 2.87
N ALA A 28 1.95 16.44 2.23
CA ALA A 28 1.45 16.85 0.92
C ALA A 28 0.58 18.13 0.92
N LEU A 29 -0.20 18.40 1.98
CA LEU A 29 -0.99 19.64 2.08
C LEU A 29 -0.16 20.83 2.57
N GLY A 30 0.80 20.63 3.48
CA GLY A 30 1.61 21.72 4.05
C GLY A 30 2.51 22.43 3.03
N SER A 31 3.00 21.72 2.01
CA SER A 31 3.79 22.31 0.92
C SER A 31 2.96 23.15 -0.06
N ALA A 32 1.65 22.91 -0.16
CA ALA A 32 0.76 23.67 -1.03
C ALA A 32 0.38 25.05 -0.45
N PHE A 33 0.57 25.27 0.86
CA PHE A 33 0.22 26.50 1.58
C PHE A 33 1.44 27.38 1.95
N GLY A 34 2.57 27.25 1.25
CA GLY A 34 3.72 28.16 1.42
C GLY A 34 4.58 27.92 2.67
N GLY A 35 4.45 26.75 3.32
CA GLY A 35 5.34 26.34 4.42
C GLY A 35 6.73 25.98 3.90
N SER A 36 7.70 26.88 4.08
CA SER A 36 9.10 26.78 3.69
C SER A 36 9.93 25.79 4.52
N GLY A 37 9.40 24.60 4.76
CA GLY A 37 10.12 23.50 5.37
C GLY A 37 10.00 22.27 4.50
N GLU A 38 10.93 22.08 3.57
CA GLU A 38 11.16 20.79 2.93
C GLU A 38 11.60 19.79 4.01
N PHE A 39 10.63 19.24 4.75
CA PHE A 39 10.88 18.22 5.76
C PHE A 39 11.05 16.89 5.05
N TYR A 40 12.20 16.71 4.38
CA TYR A 40 12.65 15.42 3.88
C TYR A 40 13.05 14.53 5.05
N SER A 41 12.06 14.02 5.77
CA SER A 41 12.29 12.95 6.72
C SER A 41 12.63 11.68 5.93
N THR A 42 13.89 11.27 5.98
CA THR A 42 14.32 9.98 5.44
C THR A 42 13.52 8.88 6.13
N ARG A 43 12.90 7.99 5.34
CA ARG A 43 12.22 6.80 5.88
C ARG A 43 13.24 5.88 6.54
N ARG A 44 13.31 5.88 7.88
CA ARG A 44 14.20 4.99 8.65
C ARG A 44 13.38 3.92 9.39
N GLY A 45 13.97 2.73 9.56
CA GLY A 45 13.42 1.66 10.39
C GLY A 45 12.09 1.08 9.90
N ILE A 46 11.07 1.13 10.77
CA ILE A 46 9.77 0.48 10.58
C ILE A 46 9.01 1.03 9.37
N GLN A 47 9.06 2.34 9.13
CA GLN A 47 8.39 2.97 7.98
C GLN A 47 8.90 2.43 6.63
N LYS A 48 10.20 2.15 6.52
CA LYS A 48 10.79 1.56 5.30
C LYS A 48 10.34 0.11 5.10
N LYS A 49 10.21 -0.67 6.19
CA LYS A 49 9.69 -2.05 6.14
C LYS A 49 8.22 -2.08 5.71
N ILE A 50 7.36 -1.24 6.29
CA ILE A 50 5.95 -1.14 5.93
C ILE A 50 5.79 -0.73 4.45
N TYR A 51 6.64 0.17 3.96
CA TYR A 51 6.64 0.58 2.56
C TYR A 51 6.94 -0.59 1.62
N TYR A 52 8.01 -1.36 1.87
CA TYR A 52 8.31 -2.55 1.06
C TYR A 52 7.25 -3.64 1.20
N ALA A 53 6.70 -3.84 2.40
CA ALA A 53 5.60 -4.78 2.61
C ALA A 53 4.39 -4.40 1.74
N THR A 54 4.08 -3.12 1.64
CA THR A 54 2.97 -2.62 0.81
C THR A 54 3.21 -2.83 -0.67
N ILE A 55 4.45 -2.59 -1.14
CA ILE A 55 4.82 -2.88 -2.53
C ILE A 55 4.63 -4.38 -2.82
N GLY A 56 5.11 -5.24 -1.92
CA GLY A 56 4.94 -6.70 -2.05
C GLY A 56 3.47 -7.12 -2.06
N THR A 57 2.67 -6.63 -1.12
CA THR A 57 1.22 -6.92 -1.05
C THR A 57 0.46 -6.35 -2.25
N ALA A 58 0.84 -5.19 -2.77
CA ALA A 58 0.25 -4.60 -3.97
C ALA A 58 0.55 -5.47 -5.21
N GLY A 59 1.80 -5.91 -5.37
CA GLY A 59 2.18 -6.84 -6.43
C GLY A 59 1.39 -8.14 -6.36
N LEU A 60 1.27 -8.73 -5.16
CA LEU A 60 0.47 -9.93 -4.94
C LEU A 60 -1.01 -9.71 -5.29
N PHE A 61 -1.59 -8.57 -4.91
CA PHE A 61 -2.96 -8.22 -5.23
C PHE A 61 -3.20 -8.17 -6.75
N ILE A 62 -2.27 -7.56 -7.49
CA ILE A 62 -2.35 -7.48 -8.95
C ILE A 62 -2.25 -8.87 -9.58
N VAL A 63 -1.29 -9.69 -9.14
CA VAL A 63 -1.13 -11.07 -9.64
C VAL A 63 -2.39 -11.89 -9.40
N LEU A 64 -2.95 -11.83 -8.19
CA LEU A 64 -4.22 -12.52 -7.86
C LEU A 64 -5.39 -12.00 -8.72
N SER A 65 -5.46 -10.70 -8.97
CA SER A 65 -6.49 -10.09 -9.82
C SER A 65 -6.41 -10.59 -11.26
N ILE A 66 -5.19 -10.69 -11.81
CA ILE A 66 -4.95 -11.21 -13.17
C ILE A 66 -5.29 -12.70 -13.22
N LEU A 67 -4.85 -13.48 -12.24
CA LEU A 67 -5.18 -14.91 -12.17
C LEU A 67 -6.69 -15.13 -12.06
N GLY A 68 -7.39 -14.38 -11.24
CA GLY A 68 -8.85 -14.46 -11.12
C GLY A 68 -9.62 -14.02 -12.36
N LEU A 69 -9.01 -13.22 -13.24
CA LEU A 69 -9.59 -12.86 -14.54
C LEU A 69 -9.36 -13.95 -15.59
N LEU A 70 -8.22 -14.64 -15.54
CA LEU A 70 -7.83 -15.66 -16.52
C LEU A 70 -8.37 -17.07 -16.19
N LEU A 71 -8.61 -17.38 -14.91
CA LEU A 71 -9.03 -18.70 -14.39
C LEU A 71 -10.46 -18.70 -13.83
#